data_AF-A0A2G2N3V0-F1
#
_entry.id   AF-A0A2G2N3V0-F1
#
_cell.length_a   1.000
_cell.length_b   1.000
_cell.length_c   1.000
_cell.angle_alpha   90.00
_cell.angle_beta   90.00
_cell.angle_gamma   90.00
#
_symmetry.space_group_name_H-M   'P 1'
#
loop_
_entity.id
_entity.type
_entity.pdbx_description
1 polymer ?
#
loop_
_entity_poly.entity_id
_entity_poly.type
_entity_poly.pdbx_seq_one_letter_code
_entity_poly.pdbx_strand_id
1 'polypeptide(L)'
;MNNTHIALLGYIGLFLIILLILAGLRTMLTLNGTKKANSFAPTGDDAGPFSLKLVRAHANMYEFFPVYGGVLLFALATEQASVTNGLALIFLGARVLQAITHLISTNIMAVQVRFFFFLVQFFIAGYWVLKFSGLL
;
A
#
# COMPACT_ATOMS: atom_id res chain seq x y z
N MET A 1 13.71 9.37 15.46
CA MET A 1 12.84 8.45 14.66
C MET A 1 13.51 7.10 14.58
N ASN A 2 12.77 6.01 14.76
CA ASN A 2 13.27 4.63 14.57
C ASN A 2 12.70 4.02 13.27
N ASN A 3 13.10 2.79 12.95
CA ASN A 3 12.66 2.09 11.74
C ASN A 3 11.13 1.94 11.64
N THR A 4 10.45 1.76 12.78
CA THR A 4 8.98 1.70 12.84
C THR A 4 8.35 3.02 12.39
N HIS A 5 8.89 4.17 12.82
CA HIS A 5 8.45 5.48 12.34
C HIS A 5 8.65 5.63 10.83
N ILE A 6 9.83 5.23 10.33
CA ILE A 6 10.16 5.29 8.91
C ILE A 6 9.20 4.41 8.09
N ALA A 7 8.91 3.20 8.56
CA ALA A 7 7.98 2.29 7.90
C ALA A 7 6.55 2.84 7.84
N LEU A 8 6.04 3.37 8.96
CA LEU A 8 4.70 3.95 9.00
C LEU A 8 4.61 5.19 8.11
N LEU A 9 5.55 6.13 8.25
CA LEU A 9 5.55 7.36 7.46
C LEU A 9 5.78 7.07 5.97
N GLY A 10 6.67 6.14 5.64
CA GLY A 10 6.92 5.70 4.28
C GLY A 10 5.71 5.06 3.63
N TYR A 11 4.95 4.27 4.39
CA TYR A 11 3.71 3.67 3.89
C TYR A 11 2.62 4.74 3.67
N ILE A 12 2.45 5.69 4.59
CA ILE A 12 1.56 6.85 4.39
C ILE A 12 2.00 7.67 3.16
N GLY A 13 3.29 7.95 3.03
CA GLY A 13 3.86 8.68 1.90
C GLY A 13 3.62 7.96 0.57
N LEU A 14 3.81 6.63 0.52
CA LEU A 14 3.50 5.83 -0.66
C LEU A 14 2.02 5.94 -1.03
N PHE A 15 1.12 5.95 -0.03
CA PHE A 15 -0.31 6.11 -0.26
C PHE A 15 -0.65 7.49 -0.84
N LEU A 16 -0.06 8.55 -0.31
CA LEU A 16 -0.19 9.92 -0.85
C LEU A 16 0.31 10.01 -2.30
N ILE A 17 1.44 9.38 -2.62
CA ILE A 17 1.99 9.37 -3.98
C ILE A 17 1.00 8.70 -4.94
N ILE A 18 0.48 7.51 -4.60
CA ILE A 18 -0.50 6.80 -5.44
C ILE A 18 -1.78 7.63 -5.63
N LEU A 19 -2.28 8.24 -4.56
CA LEU A 19 -3.46 9.10 -4.61
C LEU A 19 -3.22 10.33 -5.50
N LEU A 20 -2.04 10.96 -5.41
CA LEU A 20 -1.66 12.10 -6.23
C LEU A 20 -1.58 11.72 -7.72
N ILE A 21 -1.02 10.56 -8.05
CA ILE A 21 -0.97 10.06 -9.44
C ILE A 21 -2.40 9.83 -9.95
N LEU A 22 -3.30 9.27 -9.14
CA LEU A 22 -4.69 9.04 -9.52
C LEU A 22 -5.45 10.35 -9.75
N ALA A 23 -5.30 11.31 -8.85
CA ALA A 23 -5.87 12.64 -9.01
C ALA A 23 -5.33 13.33 -10.27
N GLY A 24 -4.01 13.29 -10.49
CA GLY A 24 -3.36 13.86 -11.68
C GLY A 24 -3.87 13.27 -12.99
N LEU A 25 -3.97 11.94 -13.07
CA LEU A 25 -4.52 11.24 -14.24
C LEU A 25 -5.96 11.71 -14.56
N ARG A 26 -6.83 11.75 -13.55
CA ARG A 26 -8.23 12.16 -13.74
C ARG A 26 -8.35 13.63 -14.11
N THR A 27 -7.54 14.50 -13.51
CA THR A 27 -7.47 15.93 -13.86
C THR A 27 -7.05 16.10 -15.30
N MET A 28 -6.00 15.43 -15.75
CA MET A 28 -5.53 15.50 -17.15
C MET A 28 -6.60 15.05 -18.16
N LEU A 29 -7.26 13.91 -17.92
CA LEU A 29 -8.34 13.42 -18.78
C LEU A 29 -9.54 14.38 -18.84
N THR A 30 -9.79 15.10 -17.75
CA THR A 30 -10.85 16.10 -17.68
C THR A 30 -10.48 17.36 -18.45
N LEU A 31 -9.28 17.90 -18.23
CA LEU A 31 -8.80 19.12 -18.90
C LEU A 31 -8.66 18.92 -20.41
N ASN A 32 -8.31 17.71 -20.85
CA ASN A 32 -8.23 17.35 -22.27
C ASN A 32 -9.60 17.08 -22.91
N GLY A 33 -10.71 17.22 -22.17
CA GLY A 33 -12.07 16.96 -22.66
C GLY A 33 -12.36 15.48 -22.94
N THR A 34 -11.46 14.57 -22.59
CA THR A 34 -11.63 13.13 -22.81
C THR A 34 -12.73 12.54 -21.93
N LYS A 35 -12.91 13.07 -20.71
CA LYS A 35 -13.90 12.58 -19.75
C LYS A 35 -14.41 13.68 -18.83
N LYS A 36 -15.66 13.56 -18.35
CA LYS A 36 -16.22 14.54 -17.39
C LYS A 36 -15.73 14.23 -15.97
N ALA A 37 -15.49 15.28 -15.18
CA ALA A 37 -14.99 15.16 -13.80
C ALA A 37 -15.85 14.25 -12.90
N ASN A 38 -17.16 14.22 -13.13
CA ASN A 38 -18.14 13.47 -12.33
C ASN A 38 -18.55 12.13 -12.95
N SER A 39 -17.85 11.66 -14.00
CA SER A 39 -18.22 10.43 -14.71
C SER A 39 -17.17 9.31 -14.65
N PHE A 40 -16.17 9.42 -13.76
CA PHE A 40 -15.19 8.37 -13.53
C PHE A 40 -15.77 7.21 -12.71
N ALA A 41 -15.67 6.00 -13.24
CA ALA A 41 -16.09 4.80 -12.54
C ALA A 41 -15.20 4.55 -11.30
N PRO A 42 -15.78 4.02 -10.21
CA PRO A 42 -15.02 3.62 -9.03
C PRO A 42 -14.00 2.51 -9.32
N THR A 43 -14.19 1.74 -10.39
CA THR A 43 -13.34 0.64 -10.84
C THR A 43 -12.15 1.09 -11.70
N GLY A 44 -12.25 2.26 -12.35
CA GLY A 44 -11.17 2.85 -13.17
C GLY A 44 -10.98 2.23 -14.57
N ASP A 45 -11.81 1.27 -14.97
CA ASP A 45 -11.79 0.62 -16.29
C ASP A 45 -12.20 1.58 -17.43
N ASP A 46 -12.94 2.63 -17.09
CA ASP A 46 -13.48 3.64 -18.00
C ASP A 46 -12.53 4.81 -18.29
N ALA A 47 -11.29 4.73 -17.79
CA ALA A 47 -10.22 5.72 -17.96
C ALA A 47 -8.90 5.08 -18.43
N GLY A 48 -8.99 3.87 -19.01
CA GLY A 48 -7.89 3.16 -19.67
C GLY A 48 -7.15 2.16 -18.79
N PRO A 49 -6.29 1.30 -19.39
CA PRO A 49 -5.67 0.16 -18.70
C PRO A 49 -4.79 0.57 -17.51
N PHE A 50 -4.14 1.74 -17.59
CA PHE A 50 -3.35 2.26 -16.47
C PHE A 50 -4.23 2.74 -15.31
N SER A 51 -5.37 3.39 -15.60
CA SER A 51 -6.30 3.85 -14.56
C SER A 51 -6.85 2.68 -13.75
N LEU A 52 -7.24 1.59 -14.42
CA LEU A 52 -7.68 0.36 -13.76
C LEU A 52 -6.63 -0.16 -12.77
N LYS A 53 -5.37 -0.30 -13.21
CA LYS A 53 -4.27 -0.75 -12.33
C LYS A 53 -4.04 0.20 -11.16
N LEU A 54 -4.09 1.49 -11.40
CA LEU A 54 -3.86 2.53 -10.40
C LEU A 54 -4.96 2.55 -9.33
N VAL A 55 -6.23 2.46 -9.73
CA VAL A 55 -7.37 2.36 -8.80
C VAL A 55 -7.27 1.09 -7.96
N ARG A 56 -6.92 -0.06 -8.56
CA ARG A 56 -6.73 -1.30 -7.82
C ARG A 56 -5.52 -1.27 -6.88
N ALA A 57 -4.44 -0.59 -7.26
CA ALA A 57 -3.30 -0.35 -6.39
C ALA A 57 -3.69 0.54 -5.21
N HIS A 58 -4.40 1.65 -5.45
CA HIS A 58 -4.95 2.52 -4.41
C HIS A 58 -5.87 1.76 -3.45
N ALA A 59 -6.77 0.93 -3.98
CA ALA A 59 -7.65 0.08 -3.19
C ALA A 59 -6.90 -0.86 -2.25
N ASN A 60 -5.89 -1.55 -2.79
CA ASN A 60 -5.03 -2.42 -2.00
C ASN A 60 -4.32 -1.66 -0.86
N MET A 61 -4.00 -0.36 -1.04
CA MET A 61 -3.36 0.41 0.01
C MET A 61 -4.28 0.63 1.21
N TYR A 62 -5.47 1.19 1.00
CA TYR A 62 -6.38 1.48 2.12
C TYR A 62 -7.02 0.22 2.72
N GLU A 63 -7.22 -0.86 1.94
CA GLU A 63 -7.78 -2.12 2.46
C GLU A 63 -6.87 -2.75 3.52
N PHE A 64 -5.55 -2.67 3.32
CA PHE A 64 -4.56 -3.25 4.23
C PHE A 64 -3.97 -2.24 5.22
N PHE A 65 -4.27 -0.95 5.10
CA PHE A 65 -3.80 0.07 6.04
C PHE A 65 -4.30 -0.15 7.48
N PRO A 66 -5.59 -0.47 7.74
CA PRO A 66 -6.07 -0.75 9.09
C PRO A 66 -5.29 -1.88 9.77
N VAL A 67 -4.87 -2.89 9.00
CA VAL A 67 -4.08 -4.01 9.53
C VAL A 67 -2.63 -3.57 9.74
N TYR A 68 -1.92 -3.20 8.68
CA TYR A 68 -0.48 -2.99 8.78
C TYR A 68 -0.08 -1.65 9.39
N GLY A 69 -0.78 -0.58 9.00
CA GLY A 69 -0.62 0.73 9.62
C GLY A 69 -1.07 0.69 11.07
N GLY A 70 -2.17 -0.02 11.36
CA GLY A 70 -2.66 -0.25 12.73
C GLY A 70 -1.64 -0.93 13.64
N VAL A 71 -0.97 -1.99 13.19
CA VAL A 71 0.07 -2.67 13.99
C VAL A 71 1.28 -1.75 14.26
N LEU A 72 1.72 -0.98 13.27
CA LEU A 72 2.82 -0.01 13.47
C LEU A 72 2.41 1.13 14.41
N LEU A 73 1.18 1.64 14.27
CA LEU A 73 0.61 2.65 15.16
C LEU A 73 0.48 2.12 16.59
N PHE A 74 0.00 0.90 16.77
CA PHE A 74 -0.08 0.23 18.07
C PHE A 74 1.31 0.17 18.72
N ALA A 75 2.33 -0.30 17.99
CA ALA A 75 3.70 -0.38 18.49
C ALA A 75 4.25 0.97 18.97
N LEU A 76 3.92 2.06 18.26
CA LEU A 76 4.34 3.40 18.63
C LEU A 76 3.54 3.94 19.82
N ALA A 77 2.22 3.73 19.84
CA ALA A 77 1.31 4.23 20.88
C ALA A 77 1.51 3.52 22.23
N THR A 78 1.97 2.27 22.23
CA THR A 78 2.31 1.51 23.44
C THR A 78 3.79 1.59 23.81
N GLU A 79 4.58 2.41 23.11
CA GLU A 79 6.04 2.53 23.30
C GLU A 79 6.83 1.22 23.08
N GLN A 80 6.25 0.25 22.39
CA GLN A 80 6.82 -1.08 22.12
C GLN A 80 7.43 -1.20 20.72
N ALA A 81 7.93 -0.10 20.16
CA ALA A 81 8.53 -0.07 18.82
C ALA A 81 9.76 -0.98 18.66
N SER A 82 10.37 -1.42 19.77
CA SER A 82 11.44 -2.42 19.76
C SER A 82 11.02 -3.75 19.11
N VAL A 83 9.74 -4.14 19.24
CA VAL A 83 9.18 -5.36 18.64
C VAL A 83 9.16 -5.28 17.10
N THR A 84 8.83 -4.11 16.56
CA THR A 84 8.65 -3.91 15.12
C THR A 84 9.94 -3.46 14.41
N ASN A 85 10.85 -2.80 15.11
CA ASN A 85 12.03 -2.14 14.53
C ASN A 85 12.90 -3.05 13.65
N GLY A 86 13.08 -4.32 14.02
CA GLY A 86 13.95 -5.25 13.29
C GLY A 86 13.45 -5.61 11.89
N LEU A 87 12.13 -5.63 11.67
CA LEU A 87 11.51 -6.03 10.40
C LEU A 87 10.82 -4.88 9.66
N ALA A 88 10.74 -3.69 10.28
CA ALA A 88 9.97 -2.55 9.77
C ALA A 88 10.39 -2.10 8.36
N LEU A 89 11.69 -2.06 8.06
CA LEU A 89 12.17 -1.65 6.72
C LEU A 89 11.95 -2.73 5.65
N ILE A 90 12.02 -4.01 6.04
CA ILE A 90 11.69 -5.13 5.14
C ILE A 90 10.20 -5.09 4.80
N PHE A 91 9.36 -4.87 5.82
CA PHE A 91 7.92 -4.66 5.66
C PHE A 91 7.63 -3.51 4.67
N LEU A 92 8.25 -2.33 4.88
CA LEU A 92 8.08 -1.19 3.99
C LEU A 92 8.56 -1.50 2.56
N GLY A 93 9.71 -2.14 2.41
CA GLY A 93 10.24 -2.55 1.11
C GLY A 93 9.28 -3.47 0.35
N ALA A 94 8.72 -4.48 1.03
CA ALA A 94 7.70 -5.36 0.45
C ALA A 94 6.45 -4.57 0.01
N ARG A 95 6.02 -3.58 0.78
CA ARG A 95 4.89 -2.70 0.41
C ARG A 95 5.15 -1.92 -0.87
N VAL A 96 6.34 -1.31 -0.97
CA VAL A 96 6.77 -0.52 -2.14
C VAL A 96 6.85 -1.41 -3.38
N LEU A 97 7.54 -2.55 -3.27
CA LEU A 97 7.72 -3.47 -4.39
C LEU A 97 6.39 -4.06 -4.87
N GLN A 98 5.49 -4.42 -3.94
CA GLN A 98 4.15 -4.88 -4.29
C GLN A 98 3.37 -3.83 -5.10
N ALA A 99 3.38 -2.57 -4.67
CA ALA A 99 2.69 -1.47 -5.35
C ALA A 99 3.27 -1.23 -6.75
N ILE A 100 4.61 -1.21 -6.88
CA ILE A 100 5.30 -1.04 -8.16
C ILE A 100 4.94 -2.18 -9.13
N THR A 101 5.03 -3.44 -8.69
CA THR A 101 4.66 -4.59 -9.54
C THR A 101 3.21 -4.50 -10.02
N HIS A 102 2.29 -4.03 -9.17
CA HIS A 102 0.88 -3.83 -9.52
C HIS A 102 0.68 -2.80 -10.63
N LEU A 103 1.38 -1.67 -10.55
CA LEU A 103 1.28 -0.63 -11.57
C LEU A 103 1.89 -1.06 -12.90
N ILE A 104 2.96 -1.86 -12.86
CA ILE A 104 3.64 -2.33 -14.07
C ILE A 104 2.77 -3.33 -14.83
N SER A 105 2.33 -4.42 -14.18
CA SER A 105 1.69 -5.55 -14.89
C SER A 105 0.66 -6.29 -14.05
N THR A 106 -0.31 -6.86 -14.75
CA THR A 106 -1.36 -7.75 -14.20
C THR A 106 -1.29 -9.16 -14.80
N ASN A 107 -0.21 -9.51 -15.49
CA ASN A 107 -0.01 -10.88 -15.98
C ASN A 107 0.21 -11.87 -14.82
N ILE A 108 0.15 -13.17 -15.12
CA ILE A 108 0.22 -14.24 -14.11
C ILE A 108 1.50 -14.13 -13.26
N MET A 109 2.67 -13.91 -13.88
CA MET A 109 3.93 -13.80 -13.15
C MET A 109 3.95 -12.58 -12.21
N ALA A 110 3.47 -11.42 -12.67
CA ALA A 110 3.37 -10.22 -11.84
C ALA A 110 2.37 -10.41 -10.68
N VAL A 111 1.28 -11.14 -10.91
CA VAL A 111 0.35 -11.52 -9.84
C VAL A 111 1.04 -12.36 -8.77
N GLN A 112 1.83 -13.37 -9.16
CA GLN A 112 2.59 -14.21 -8.22
C GLN A 112 3.63 -13.40 -7.44
N VAL A 113 4.36 -12.50 -8.09
CA VAL A 113 5.34 -11.62 -7.43
C VAL A 113 4.66 -10.71 -6.40
N ARG A 114 3.50 -10.13 -6.72
CA ARG A 114 2.73 -9.33 -5.74
C ARG A 114 2.23 -10.17 -4.58
N PHE A 115 1.79 -11.40 -4.86
CA PHE A 115 1.35 -12.32 -3.83
C PHE A 115 2.49 -12.70 -2.89
N PHE A 116 3.70 -12.90 -3.41
CA PHE A 116 4.90 -13.09 -2.59
C PHE A 116 5.16 -11.90 -1.65
N PHE A 117 5.18 -10.66 -2.17
CA PHE A 117 5.38 -9.49 -1.31
C PHE A 117 4.25 -9.29 -0.30
N PHE A 118 3.01 -9.65 -0.66
CA PHE A 118 1.90 -9.70 0.29
C PHE A 118 2.17 -10.70 1.42
N LEU A 119 2.60 -11.92 1.10
CA LEU A 119 2.90 -12.94 2.12
C LEU A 119 4.01 -12.48 3.07
N VAL A 120 5.06 -11.83 2.57
CA VAL A 120 6.11 -11.25 3.41
C VAL A 120 5.51 -10.29 4.45
N GLN A 121 4.64 -9.36 4.01
CA GLN A 121 3.96 -8.43 4.91
C GLN A 121 3.03 -9.14 5.89
N PHE A 122 2.26 -10.11 5.40
CA PHE A 122 1.31 -10.89 6.19
C PHE A 122 2.01 -11.63 7.33
N PHE A 123 3.11 -12.34 7.05
CA PHE A 123 3.85 -13.07 8.08
C PHE A 123 4.57 -12.14 9.06
N ILE A 124 5.14 -11.02 8.59
CA ILE A 124 5.75 -10.02 9.49
C ILE A 124 4.69 -9.44 10.44
N ALA A 125 3.54 -9.03 9.92
CA ALA A 125 2.45 -8.48 10.73
C ALA A 125 1.90 -9.52 11.72
N GLY A 126 1.71 -10.77 11.28
CA GLY A 126 1.29 -11.87 12.15
C GLY A 126 2.30 -12.13 13.27
N TYR A 127 3.59 -12.15 12.97
CA TYR A 127 4.65 -12.27 13.96
C TYR A 127 4.61 -11.14 14.99
N TRP A 128 4.43 -9.88 14.55
CA TRP A 128 4.30 -8.75 15.46
C TRP A 128 3.07 -8.84 16.35
N VAL A 129 1.90 -9.22 15.80
CA VAL A 129 0.67 -9.42 16.58
C VAL A 129 0.88 -10.49 17.67
N LEU A 130 1.51 -11.61 17.32
CA LEU A 130 1.82 -12.67 18.28
C LEU A 130 2.77 -12.18 19.39
N LYS A 131 3.81 -11.44 19.04
CA LYS A 131 4.72 -10.80 20.01
C LYS A 131 4.00 -9.82 20.94
N PHE A 132 3.12 -8.97 20.40
CA PHE A 132 2.33 -8.03 21.21
C PHE A 132 1.34 -8.74 22.13
N SER A 133 0.81 -9.90 21.73
CA SER A 133 -0.09 -10.70 22.56
C SER A 133 0.61 -11.52 23.65
N GLY A 134 1.94 -11.59 23.66
CA GLY A 134 2.72 -12.43 24.58
C GLY A 134 2.69 -13.93 24.26
N LEU A 135 2.19 -14.32 23.09
CA LEU A 135 2.18 -15.71 22.61
C LEU A 135 3.54 -16.14 22.03
N LEU A 136 4.45 -15.19 21.78
CA LEU A 136 5.85 -15.37 21.38
C LEU A 136 6.73 -14.40 22.16
#